data_AF-A0A950A986-F1
#
_entry.id   AF-A0A950A986-F1
#
_cell.length_a   1.000
_cell.length_b   1.000
_cell.length_c   1.000
_cell.angle_alpha   90.00
_cell.angle_beta   90.00
_cell.angle_gamma   90.00
#
_symmetry.space_group_name_H-M   'P 1'
#
loop_
_entity.id
_entity.type
_entity.pdbx_description
1 polymer ?
#
loop_
_entity_poly.entity_id
_entity_poly.type
_entity_poly.pdbx_seq_one_letter_code
_entity_poly.pdbx_strand_id
1 'polypeptide(L)'
;MRGSSRRWWFRLAVAGLLTVGALVFQSVPAEAAPVGPETVLAGLTTQGFPSFFEVSGNGRTLKVGAIAIGMTCASGDEFVFTDRDVRVPIARSGKLRADFAQAPTPASGGGTVGGTDSLNATLNPQRTELIGTW
;
A
#
# COMPACT_ATOMS: atom_id res chain seq x y z
N MET A 1 -18.20 27.59 75.36
CA MET A 1 -17.24 26.84 76.20
C MET A 1 -16.13 26.35 75.27
N ARG A 2 -14.92 26.95 75.28
CA ARG A 2 -13.68 26.39 75.87
C ARG A 2 -13.58 24.87 75.66
N GLY A 3 -12.59 24.27 74.98
CA GLY A 3 -11.32 24.71 74.40
C GLY A 3 -10.42 23.47 74.25
N SER A 4 -9.18 23.67 73.76
CA SER A 4 -7.98 22.83 74.00
C SER A 4 -7.97 21.40 73.40
N SER A 5 -6.90 20.83 72.84
CA SER A 5 -5.50 21.21 72.69
C SER A 5 -4.78 20.23 71.74
N ARG A 6 -3.77 20.74 71.04
CA ARG A 6 -2.46 20.17 70.66
C ARG A 6 -2.24 18.64 70.76
N ARG A 7 -1.64 18.09 69.69
CA ARG A 7 -0.40 17.25 69.63
C ARG A 7 -0.41 16.50 68.28
N TRP A 8 0.27 16.93 67.22
CA TRP A 8 1.72 16.82 66.94
C TRP A 8 2.22 15.34 67.06
N TRP A 9 2.38 14.72 65.87
CA TRP A 9 3.28 13.62 65.44
C TRP A 9 2.92 12.14 65.54
N PHE A 10 3.23 11.52 64.40
CA PHE A 10 3.88 10.23 64.18
C PHE A 10 3.02 9.01 63.78
N ARG A 11 3.23 8.65 62.51
CA ARG A 11 3.44 7.31 61.92
C ARG A 11 2.31 6.71 61.07
N LEU A 12 2.49 6.86 59.75
CA LEU A 12 2.72 5.77 58.77
C LEU A 12 1.99 4.43 59.01
N ALA A 13 1.09 4.10 58.08
CA ALA A 13 0.89 2.77 57.49
C ALA A 13 0.04 2.97 56.22
N VAL A 14 0.63 3.03 55.02
CA VAL A 14 0.84 1.88 54.10
C VAL A 14 -0.38 0.96 54.04
N ALA A 15 -1.20 1.12 53.00
CA ALA A 15 -1.81 0.05 52.19
C ALA A 15 -2.97 0.64 51.38
N GLY A 16 -2.93 0.51 50.05
CA GLY A 16 -4.03 0.97 49.22
C GLY A 16 -3.79 0.70 47.74
N LEU A 17 -3.71 -0.59 47.40
CA LEU A 17 -3.79 -1.22 46.08
C LEU A 17 -3.60 -0.33 44.84
N LEU A 18 -2.50 -0.58 44.13
CA LEU A 18 -2.42 -0.40 42.68
C LEU A 18 -3.49 -1.26 42.00
N THR A 19 -4.63 -0.68 41.64
CA THR A 19 -5.55 -1.26 40.66
C THR A 19 -4.90 -1.17 39.29
N VAL A 20 -4.14 -2.21 38.93
CA VAL A 20 -3.74 -2.47 37.54
C VAL A 20 -5.02 -2.83 36.78
N GLY A 21 -5.67 -1.82 36.22
CA GLY A 21 -6.77 -2.01 35.27
C GLY A 21 -6.21 -2.71 34.05
N ALA A 22 -6.41 -4.02 33.97
CA ALA A 22 -6.18 -4.80 32.77
C ALA A 22 -7.10 -4.26 31.66
N LEU A 23 -6.54 -3.40 30.80
CA LEU A 23 -7.12 -3.10 29.50
C LEU A 23 -7.18 -4.40 28.72
N VAL A 24 -8.34 -5.05 28.78
CA VAL A 24 -8.66 -6.18 27.92
C VAL A 24 -8.76 -5.61 26.52
N PHE A 25 -7.65 -5.62 25.78
CA PHE A 25 -7.66 -5.44 24.34
C PHE A 25 -8.50 -6.58 23.78
N GLN A 26 -9.79 -6.34 23.59
CA GLN A 26 -10.61 -7.21 22.76
C GLN A 26 -10.03 -7.08 21.35
N SER A 27 -9.21 -8.05 20.97
CA SER A 27 -8.79 -8.26 19.60
C SER A 27 -10.06 -8.58 18.82
N VAL A 28 -10.74 -7.54 18.34
CA VAL A 28 -11.77 -7.70 17.32
C VAL A 28 -11.05 -8.43 16.18
N PRO A 29 -11.45 -9.68 15.85
CA PRO A 29 -10.85 -10.36 14.72
C PRO A 29 -11.04 -9.42 13.53
N ALA A 30 -9.93 -9.09 12.86
CA ALA A 30 -10.01 -8.33 11.63
C ALA A 30 -10.78 -9.22 10.64
N GLU A 31 -12.09 -9.01 10.56
CA GLU A 31 -12.98 -9.70 9.63
C GLU A 31 -12.32 -9.59 8.26
N ALA A 32 -11.84 -10.73 7.74
CA ALA A 32 -11.20 -10.76 6.45
C ALA A 32 -12.26 -10.32 5.43
N ALA A 33 -12.05 -9.14 4.83
CA ALA A 33 -12.98 -8.63 3.84
C ALA A 33 -13.17 -9.69 2.75
N PRO A 34 -14.41 -10.00 2.33
CA PRO A 34 -14.66 -11.01 1.32
C PRO A 34 -13.80 -10.73 0.09
N VAL A 35 -12.96 -11.70 -0.27
CA VAL A 35 -12.10 -11.62 -1.45
C VAL A 35 -12.97 -11.95 -2.65
N GLY A 36 -13.40 -10.92 -3.38
CA GLY A 36 -14.05 -11.11 -4.68
C GLY A 36 -13.08 -11.69 -5.73
N PRO A 37 -13.56 -11.99 -6.95
CA PRO A 37 -12.66 -12.34 -8.05
C PRO A 37 -11.71 -11.18 -8.34
N GLU A 38 -10.46 -11.50 -8.67
CA GLU A 38 -9.49 -10.53 -9.18
C GLU A 38 -9.96 -9.97 -10.51
N THR A 39 -9.69 -8.68 -10.75
CA THR A 39 -10.06 -8.01 -11.99
C THR A 39 -8.81 -7.62 -12.74
N VAL A 40 -8.69 -8.06 -13.99
CA VAL A 40 -7.61 -7.66 -14.89
C VAL A 40 -8.16 -6.61 -15.85
N LEU A 41 -7.57 -5.43 -15.83
CA LEU A 41 -7.83 -4.34 -16.78
C LEU A 41 -6.69 -4.30 -17.80
N ALA A 42 -7.04 -4.15 -19.07
CA ALA A 42 -6.09 -4.02 -20.15
C ALA A 42 -6.46 -2.83 -21.03
N GLY A 43 -5.46 -2.12 -21.55
CA GLY A 43 -5.68 -0.94 -22.37
C GLY A 43 -4.45 -0.53 -23.16
N LEU A 44 -4.56 0.65 -23.77
CA LEU A 44 -3.46 1.31 -24.48
C LEU A 44 -3.20 2.67 -23.83
N THR A 45 -1.93 3.04 -23.71
CA THR A 45 -1.55 4.43 -23.40
C THR A 45 -1.86 5.35 -24.59
N THR A 46 -1.77 6.66 -24.38
CA THR A 46 -1.88 7.65 -25.48
C THR A 46 -0.79 7.51 -26.53
N GLN A 47 0.34 6.88 -26.19
CA GLN A 47 1.44 6.57 -27.09
C GLN A 47 1.24 5.22 -27.81
N GLY A 48 0.14 4.50 -27.53
CA GLY A 48 -0.17 3.21 -28.13
C GLY A 48 0.50 2.01 -27.47
N PHE A 49 1.10 2.18 -26.29
CA PHE A 49 1.73 1.07 -25.56
C PHE A 49 0.68 0.22 -24.83
N PRO A 50 0.71 -1.12 -24.95
CA PRO A 50 -0.13 -2.01 -24.16
C PRO A 50 0.12 -1.87 -22.67
N SER A 51 -0.95 -1.79 -21.88
CA SER A 51 -0.89 -1.73 -20.42
C SER A 51 -1.85 -2.74 -19.78
N PHE A 52 -1.42 -3.31 -18.65
CA PHE A 52 -2.16 -4.33 -17.90
C PHE A 52 -2.13 -4.04 -16.40
N PHE A 53 -3.28 -4.18 -15.75
CA PHE A 53 -3.47 -3.85 -14.35
C PHE A 53 -4.28 -4.95 -13.65
N GLU A 54 -3.70 -5.59 -12.63
CA GLU A 54 -4.41 -6.58 -11.83
C GLU A 54 -4.88 -5.96 -10.51
N VAL A 55 -6.19 -5.88 -10.31
CA VAL A 55 -6.82 -5.36 -9.10
C VAL A 55 -7.25 -6.51 -8.21
N SER A 56 -6.89 -6.44 -6.92
CA SER A 56 -7.30 -7.43 -5.92
C SER A 56 -8.81 -7.55 -5.82
N GLY A 57 -9.31 -8.72 -5.43
CA GLY A 57 -10.74 -8.96 -5.24
C GLY A 57 -11.47 -8.01 -4.29
N ASN A 58 -10.76 -7.48 -3.29
CA ASN A 58 -11.29 -6.47 -2.37
C ASN A 58 -11.24 -5.03 -2.92
N GLY A 59 -10.59 -4.81 -4.08
CA GLY A 59 -10.45 -3.52 -4.77
C GLY A 59 -9.56 -2.52 -4.05
N ARG A 60 -8.75 -2.96 -3.09
CA ARG A 60 -7.91 -2.10 -2.25
C ARG A 60 -6.45 -2.09 -2.68
N THR A 61 -6.07 -2.93 -3.64
CA THR A 61 -4.69 -3.08 -4.05
C THR A 61 -4.62 -3.34 -5.54
N LEU A 62 -3.75 -2.62 -6.22
CA LEU A 62 -3.25 -2.98 -7.53
C LEU A 62 -2.02 -3.87 -7.33
N LYS A 63 -2.08 -5.10 -7.83
CA LYS A 63 -1.08 -6.16 -7.63
C LYS A 63 0.01 -6.17 -8.71
N VAL A 64 -0.37 -5.81 -9.93
CA VAL A 64 0.52 -5.76 -11.08
C VAL A 64 0.13 -4.54 -11.89
N GLY A 65 1.11 -3.70 -12.20
CA GLY A 65 1.04 -2.77 -13.34
C GLY A 65 2.15 -3.15 -14.30
N ALA A 66 1.84 -3.29 -15.59
CA ALA A 66 2.85 -3.55 -16.61
C ALA A 66 2.56 -2.71 -17.86
N ILE A 67 3.60 -2.11 -18.43
CA ILE A 67 3.56 -1.48 -19.75
C ILE A 67 4.59 -2.14 -20.64
N ALA A 68 4.15 -2.58 -21.82
CA ALA A 68 5.05 -3.12 -22.83
C ALA A 68 5.62 -1.98 -23.66
N ILE A 69 6.92 -1.70 -23.52
CA ILE A 69 7.63 -0.66 -24.27
C ILE A 69 8.52 -1.35 -25.31
N GLY A 70 8.23 -1.13 -26.58
CA GLY A 70 9.13 -1.53 -27.66
C GLY A 70 10.31 -0.58 -27.72
N MET A 71 11.52 -1.06 -27.41
CA MET A 71 12.75 -0.31 -27.66
C MET A 71 13.40 -0.82 -28.94
N THR A 72 13.69 0.09 -29.88
CA THR A 72 14.60 -0.21 -31.00
C THR A 72 16.02 -0.37 -30.46
N CYS A 73 16.34 -1.54 -29.92
CA CYS A 73 17.73 -1.96 -29.78
C CYS A 73 18.26 -2.38 -31.15
N ALA A 74 19.57 -2.23 -31.38
CA ALA A 74 20.24 -2.67 -32.61
C ALA A 74 20.07 -4.18 -32.91
N SER A 75 19.50 -4.94 -31.95
CA SER A 75 19.28 -6.39 -31.94
C SER A 75 17.81 -6.84 -32.03
N GLY A 76 16.82 -5.94 -32.00
CA GLY A 76 15.39 -6.34 -32.03
C GLY A 76 14.85 -6.92 -30.71
N ASP A 77 15.49 -6.62 -29.58
CA ASP A 77 15.06 -7.07 -28.25
C ASP A 77 13.75 -6.40 -27.79
N GLU A 78 12.82 -7.18 -27.24
CA GLU A 78 11.62 -6.69 -26.54
C GLU A 78 11.89 -6.60 -25.03
N PHE A 79 11.49 -5.49 -24.41
CA PHE A 79 11.64 -5.30 -22.96
C PHE A 79 10.26 -5.24 -22.30
N VAL A 80 10.01 -6.18 -21.38
CA VAL A 80 8.81 -6.19 -20.54
C VAL A 80 9.20 -5.70 -19.15
N PHE A 81 8.83 -4.45 -18.85
CA PHE A 81 8.95 -3.90 -17.51
C PHE A 81 7.84 -4.52 -16.66
N THR A 82 8.23 -5.36 -15.70
CA THR A 82 7.28 -6.08 -14.85
C THR A 82 7.38 -5.54 -13.42
N ASP A 83 6.50 -4.61 -13.03
CA ASP A 83 6.37 -4.16 -11.63
C ASP A 83 5.57 -5.17 -10.79
N ARG A 84 5.72 -6.47 -11.07
CA ARG A 84 4.85 -7.56 -10.59
C ARG A 84 4.82 -7.71 -9.08
N ASP A 85 5.85 -7.22 -8.40
CA ASP A 85 6.01 -7.35 -6.96
C ASP A 85 5.56 -6.11 -6.18
N VAL A 86 5.15 -5.04 -6.88
CA VAL A 86 4.72 -3.79 -6.24
C VAL A 86 3.21 -3.81 -5.97
N ARG A 87 2.85 -3.93 -4.70
CA ARG A 87 1.47 -3.79 -4.24
C ARG A 87 1.15 -2.32 -4.00
N VAL A 88 0.40 -1.71 -4.92
CA VAL A 88 0.01 -0.29 -4.82
C VAL A 88 -1.35 -0.19 -4.11
N PRO A 89 -1.45 0.50 -2.96
CA PRO A 89 -2.71 0.68 -2.27
C PRO A 89 -3.65 1.60 -3.05
N ILE A 90 -4.93 1.24 -3.10
CA ILE A 90 -6.00 2.05 -3.69
C ILE A 90 -6.81 2.67 -2.54
N ALA A 91 -6.91 4.00 -2.54
CA ALA A 91 -7.70 4.73 -1.55
C ALA A 91 -9.19 4.39 -1.70
N ARG A 92 -9.99 4.65 -0.66
CA ARG A 92 -11.46 4.47 -0.72
C ARG A 92 -12.12 5.29 -1.84
N SER A 93 -11.48 6.38 -2.27
CA SER A 93 -11.91 7.22 -3.39
C SER A 93 -11.55 6.65 -4.76
N GLY A 94 -10.88 5.49 -4.83
CA GLY A 94 -10.37 4.89 -6.07
C GLY A 94 -9.01 5.44 -6.51
N LYS A 95 -8.48 6.48 -5.85
CA LYS A 95 -7.18 7.07 -6.20
C LYS A 95 -6.01 6.18 -5.80
N LEU A 96 -5.00 6.12 -6.66
CA LEU A 96 -3.73 5.42 -6.40
C LEU A 96 -2.57 6.21 -6.99
N ARG A 97 -1.42 6.09 -6.33
CA ARG A 97 -0.14 6.62 -6.81
C ARG A 97 0.96 5.60 -6.53
N ALA A 98 1.85 5.42 -7.48
CA ALA A 98 3.05 4.61 -7.31
C ALA A 98 4.24 5.28 -8.01
N ASP A 99 5.43 5.08 -7.46
CA ASP A 99 6.69 5.43 -8.09
C ASP A 99 7.50 4.12 -8.14
N PHE A 100 7.94 3.75 -9.34
CA PHE A 100 8.66 2.51 -9.62
C PHE A 100 10.11 2.83 -9.94
N ALA A 101 11.03 1.96 -9.53
CA ALA A 101 12.44 2.10 -9.84
C ALA A 101 13.01 0.72 -10.15
N GLN A 102 13.51 0.55 -11.37
CA GLN A 102 14.24 -0.63 -11.78
C GLN A 102 15.73 -0.33 -11.78
N ALA A 103 16.47 -1.10 -10.97
CA ALA A 103 17.91 -1.02 -10.96
C ALA A 103 18.50 -1.36 -12.35
N PRO A 104 19.61 -0.72 -12.74
CA PRO A 104 20.30 -1.06 -13.98
C PRO A 104 20.64 -2.56 -14.03
N THR A 105 20.10 -3.24 -15.04
CA THR A 105 20.23 -4.68 -15.27
C THR A 105 20.94 -4.91 -16.61
N PRO A 106 21.96 -5.78 -16.70
CA PRO A 106 22.65 -6.05 -17.96
C PRO A 106 21.69 -6.61 -19.03
N ALA A 107 21.81 -6.10 -20.25
CA ALA A 107 21.12 -6.61 -21.44
C ALA A 107 22.06 -7.44 -22.31
N SER A 108 21.48 -8.35 -23.09
CA SER A 108 22.17 -9.24 -24.06
C SER A 108 23.11 -8.49 -25.01
N GLY A 109 22.83 -7.23 -25.35
CA GLY A 109 23.65 -6.38 -26.21
C GLY A 109 24.82 -5.65 -25.54
N GLY A 110 25.16 -5.95 -24.28
CA GLY A 110 26.25 -5.31 -23.54
C GLY A 110 25.92 -3.94 -22.94
N GLY A 111 24.67 -3.48 -23.08
CA GLY A 111 24.14 -2.32 -22.38
C GLY A 111 23.55 -2.68 -21.02
N THR A 112 23.12 -1.67 -20.26
CA THR A 112 22.31 -1.85 -19.05
C THR A 112 20.96 -1.17 -19.23
N VAL A 113 19.89 -1.82 -18.78
CA VAL A 113 18.52 -1.29 -18.80
C VAL A 113 18.08 -1.04 -17.37
N GLY A 114 17.57 0.16 -17.10
CA GLY A 114 17.01 0.56 -15.82
C GLY A 114 16.18 1.81 -16.03
N GLY A 115 15.39 2.19 -15.04
CA GLY A 115 14.45 3.29 -15.20
C GLY A 115 13.69 3.62 -13.94
N THR A 116 12.97 4.73 -14.00
CA THR A 116 12.02 5.13 -12.96
C THR A 116 10.74 5.57 -13.64
N ASP A 117 9.61 5.05 -13.17
CA ASP A 117 8.29 5.36 -13.72
C ASP A 117 7.35 5.81 -12.60
N SER A 118 6.25 6.50 -12.93
CA SER A 118 5.30 6.94 -11.92
C SER A 118 3.86 6.84 -12.38
N LEU A 119 3.04 6.11 -11.63
CA LEU A 119 1.61 5.98 -11.89
C LEU A 119 0.82 6.96 -11.01
N ASN A 120 -0.10 7.70 -11.62
CA ASN A 120 -1.14 8.47 -10.93
C ASN A 120 -2.48 8.21 -11.61
N ALA A 121 -3.36 7.48 -10.93
CA ALA A 121 -4.59 6.98 -11.53
C ALA A 121 -5.77 6.94 -10.56
N THR A 122 -6.96 6.76 -11.13
CA THR A 122 -8.21 6.56 -10.40
C THR A 122 -8.95 5.36 -10.97
N LEU A 123 -9.25 4.39 -10.10
CA LEU A 123 -10.12 3.25 -10.38
C LEU A 123 -11.57 3.68 -10.18
N ASN A 124 -12.45 3.38 -11.15
CA ASN A 124 -13.87 3.67 -11.00
C ASN A 124 -14.52 2.80 -9.89
N PRO A 125 -15.65 3.22 -9.30
CA PRO A 125 -16.30 2.46 -8.22
C PRO A 125 -16.68 1.02 -8.60
N GLN A 126 -16.98 0.79 -9.88
CA GLN A 126 -17.31 -0.52 -10.45
C GLN A 126 -16.09 -1.42 -10.66
N ARG A 127 -14.88 -0.87 -10.53
CA ARG A 127 -13.58 -1.55 -10.73
C ARG A 127 -13.37 -2.09 -12.13
N THR A 128 -14.01 -1.49 -13.12
CA THR A 128 -13.96 -1.89 -14.53
C THR A 128 -13.08 -0.97 -15.37
N GLU A 129 -12.63 0.15 -14.82
CA GLU A 129 -11.91 1.18 -15.56
C GLU A 129 -10.88 1.88 -14.67
N LEU A 130 -9.68 2.06 -15.21
CA LEU A 130 -8.59 2.79 -14.58
C LEU A 130 -8.16 3.92 -15.52
N ILE A 131 -8.21 5.16 -15.04
CA ILE A 131 -7.85 6.35 -15.81
C ILE A 131 -6.70 7.06 -15.10
N GLY A 132 -5.65 7.41 -15.84
CA GLY A 132 -4.51 8.10 -15.24
C GLY A 132 -3.37 8.35 -16.20
N THR A 133 -2.24 8.74 -15.62
CA THR A 133 -0.95 8.90 -16.28
C THR A 133 0.03 7.88 -15.72
N TRP A 134 0.86 7.34 -16.59
CA TRP A 134 2.01 6.49 -16.28
C TRP A 134 3.26 7.16 -16.84
#